data_AF-X1T514-F1
#
_entry.id   AF-X1T514-F1
#
_cell.length_a   1.000
_cell.length_b   1.000
_cell.length_c   1.000
_cell.angle_alpha   90.00
_cell.angle_beta   90.00
_cell.angle_gamma   90.00
#
_symmetry.space_group_name_H-M   'P 1'
#
loop_
_entity.id
_entity.type
_entity.pdbx_description
1 polymer ?
#
loop_
_entity_poly.entity_id
_entity_poly.type
_entity_poly.pdbx_seq_one_letter_code
_entity_poly.pdbx_strand_id
1 'polypeptide(L)'
;MASEQAEEAWILGFYETRREAIIAEMVLQGKYGLPSATFEVTQRGHLLLTQDLHHIHNEISQQVSARVQALFADRGLDPAYPLYSRIEGHRVIRTGYAFETRAANLIPGLMEIPTLPDPQYQGHRHKPTWEPFSVAREHYRGQVYSLNVLPHGHYVSGGAIVHNSVKGMEADYVAVCPDMSKKTWLSWQRLPDEEKRVWYVAATRARQGLLLIHPESEYC
;
A
#
# COMPACT_ATOMS: atom_id res chain seq x y z
N MET A 1 6.03 16.39 11.35
CA MET A 1 6.56 15.43 10.36
C MET A 1 7.61 16.09 9.48
N ALA A 2 7.26 17.07 8.63
CA ALA A 2 8.27 17.76 7.81
C ALA A 2 9.30 18.54 8.63
N SER A 3 8.87 19.16 9.74
CA SER A 3 9.72 19.91 10.69
C SER A 3 10.76 19.04 11.39
N GLU A 4 10.45 17.76 11.64
CA GLU A 4 11.28 16.82 12.41
C GLU A 4 12.13 15.92 11.51
N GLN A 5 12.28 16.27 10.22
CA GLN A 5 13.01 15.49 9.20
C GLN A 5 12.63 14.00 9.08
N ALA A 6 11.44 13.59 9.53
CA ALA A 6 11.02 12.18 9.46
C ALA A 6 11.03 11.64 8.02
N GLU A 7 11.56 10.43 7.86
CA GLU A 7 11.63 9.71 6.58
C GLU A 7 10.32 8.99 6.27
N GLU A 8 9.74 8.31 7.26
CA GLU A 8 8.53 7.50 7.09
C GLU A 8 7.55 7.74 8.25
N ALA A 9 6.25 7.65 8.00
CA ALA A 9 5.25 7.73 9.05
C ALA A 9 4.00 6.87 8.80
N TRP A 10 3.44 6.40 9.91
CA TRP A 10 2.18 5.66 10.02
C TRP A 10 1.24 6.40 10.96
N ILE A 11 -0.06 6.16 10.82
CA ILE A 11 -1.07 6.64 11.75
C ILE A 11 -1.47 5.46 12.65
N LEU A 12 -1.22 5.60 13.95
CA LEU A 12 -1.53 4.56 14.94
C LEU A 12 -2.96 4.66 15.50
N GLY A 13 -3.62 5.80 15.31
CA GLY A 13 -4.99 6.06 15.75
C GLY A 13 -5.40 7.50 15.48
N PHE A 14 -6.70 7.77 15.57
CA PHE A 14 -7.30 9.10 15.47
C PHE A 14 -8.20 9.33 16.68
N TYR A 15 -8.27 10.57 17.14
CA TYR A 15 -8.99 10.96 18.35
C TYR A 15 -9.66 12.30 18.12
N GLU A 16 -10.79 12.53 18.78
CA GLU A 16 -11.55 13.77 18.64
C GLU A 16 -10.79 14.96 19.25
N THR A 17 -10.08 14.71 20.35
CA THR A 17 -9.36 15.75 21.06
C THR A 17 -7.84 15.53 21.04
N ARG A 18 -7.10 16.64 21.03
CA ARG A 18 -5.64 16.63 21.20
C ARG A 18 -5.23 15.95 22.51
N ARG A 19 -6.03 16.10 23.56
CA ARG A 19 -5.76 15.50 24.87
C ARG A 19 -5.79 13.97 24.80
N GLU A 20 -6.80 13.40 24.18
CA GLU A 20 -6.90 11.94 24.00
C GLU A 20 -5.76 11.41 23.15
N ALA A 21 -5.40 12.11 22.07
CA ALA A 21 -4.26 11.74 21.23
C ALA A 21 -2.95 11.66 22.04
N ILE A 22 -2.68 12.67 22.88
CA ILE A 22 -1.49 12.68 23.75
C ILE A 22 -1.53 11.54 24.77
N ILE A 23 -2.69 11.30 25.40
CA ILE A 23 -2.84 10.19 26.36
C ILE A 23 -2.56 8.86 25.68
N ALA A 24 -3.13 8.63 24.50
CA ALA A 24 -2.92 7.40 23.76
C ALA A 24 -1.46 7.23 23.28
N GLU A 25 -0.82 8.32 22.87
CA GLU A 25 0.61 8.34 22.55
C GLU A 25 1.46 7.93 23.74
N MET A 26 1.24 8.52 24.92
CA MET A 26 1.97 8.18 26.14
C MET A 26 1.74 6.73 26.56
N VAL A 27 0.50 6.22 26.45
CA VAL A 27 0.18 4.81 26.72
C VAL A 27 0.92 3.88 25.76
N LEU A 28 0.98 4.24 24.47
CA LEU A 28 1.73 3.46 23.46
C LEU A 28 3.24 3.47 23.72
N GLN A 29 3.81 4.64 24.03
CA GLN A 29 5.22 4.78 24.39
C GLN A 29 5.57 3.94 25.61
N GLY A 30 4.73 3.96 26.66
CA GLY A 30 4.91 3.13 27.84
C GLY A 30 4.74 1.63 27.57
N LYS A 31 3.68 1.23 26.85
CA LYS A 31 3.36 -0.18 26.55
C LYS A 31 4.45 -0.84 25.70
N TYR A 32 4.96 -0.14 24.70
CA TYR A 32 5.94 -0.66 23.74
C TYR A 32 7.36 -0.14 23.97
N GLY A 33 7.61 0.63 25.03
CA GLY A 33 8.92 1.20 25.34
C GLY A 33 9.53 1.96 24.16
N LEU A 34 8.73 2.83 23.52
CA LEU A 34 9.16 3.65 22.38
C LEU A 34 9.73 4.98 22.87
N PRO A 35 10.84 5.46 22.29
CA PRO A 35 11.39 6.76 22.64
C PRO A 35 10.44 7.89 22.20
N SER A 36 10.30 8.92 23.03
CA SER A 36 9.60 10.16 22.69
C SER A 36 10.54 11.24 22.14
N ALA A 37 11.83 10.91 21.94
CA ALA A 37 12.84 11.83 21.44
C ALA A 37 12.58 12.17 19.97
N THR A 38 12.77 13.44 19.60
CA THR A 38 12.72 13.86 18.20
C THR A 38 13.90 13.27 17.41
N PHE A 39 13.81 13.32 16.08
CA PHE A 39 14.91 12.89 15.21
C PHE A 39 15.98 13.98 15.10
N GLU A 40 15.54 15.23 14.97
CA GLU A 40 16.42 16.40 14.91
C GLU A 40 16.02 17.46 15.93
N VAL A 41 16.95 18.37 16.21
CA VAL A 41 16.71 19.53 17.08
C VAL A 41 16.03 20.62 16.27
N THR A 42 14.76 20.91 16.57
CA THR A 42 13.97 21.92 15.85
C THR A 42 14.03 23.34 16.45
N GLN A 43 14.45 23.49 17.72
CA GLN A 43 14.56 24.79 18.39
C GLN A 43 15.97 25.08 18.91
N ARG A 44 16.40 26.34 18.80
CA ARG A 44 17.69 26.79 19.36
C ARG A 44 17.62 26.82 20.89
N GLY A 45 18.54 26.15 21.57
CA GLY A 45 18.66 26.15 23.04
C GLY A 45 18.58 24.78 23.72
N HIS A 46 18.47 23.68 22.98
CA HIS A 46 18.60 22.34 23.54
C HIS A 46 20.06 22.01 23.89
N LEU A 47 20.26 21.26 24.98
CA LEU A 47 21.57 20.75 25.40
C LEU A 47 22.11 19.68 24.45
N LEU A 48 21.20 18.91 23.83
CA LEU A 48 21.54 17.87 22.87
C LEU A 48 21.59 18.44 21.46
N LEU A 49 22.57 17.97 20.69
CA LEU A 49 22.69 18.22 19.26
C LEU A 49 21.97 17.14 18.46
N THR A 50 21.67 17.41 17.19
CA THR A 50 21.10 16.40 16.27
C THR A 50 21.95 15.12 16.22
N GLN A 51 23.28 15.25 16.28
CA GLN A 51 24.18 14.09 16.32
C GLN A 51 23.98 13.21 17.56
N ASP A 52 23.68 13.82 18.71
CA ASP A 52 23.41 13.08 19.95
C ASP A 52 22.09 12.30 19.84
N LEU A 53 21.06 12.91 19.24
CA LEU A 53 19.78 12.24 18.98
C LEU A 53 19.96 11.04 18.04
N HIS A 54 20.71 11.21 16.95
CA HIS A 54 21.02 10.11 16.03
C HIS A 54 21.80 8.99 16.73
N HIS A 55 22.75 9.33 17.59
CA HIS A 55 23.48 8.34 18.39
C HIS A 55 22.52 7.57 19.30
N ILE A 56 21.63 8.26 20.03
CA ILE A 56 20.64 7.62 20.90
C ILE A 56 19.77 6.65 20.10
N HIS A 57 19.20 7.10 18.97
CA HIS A 57 18.35 6.27 18.11
C HIS A 57 19.09 5.05 17.56
N ASN A 58 20.36 5.19 17.18
CA ASN A 58 21.18 4.09 16.70
C ASN A 58 21.43 3.03 17.80
N GLU A 59 21.77 3.46 19.01
CA GLU A 59 22.02 2.56 20.15
C GLU A 59 20.78 1.75 20.56
N ILE A 60 19.60 2.38 20.52
CA ILE A 60 18.35 1.72 20.93
C ILE A 60 17.65 0.98 19.77
N SER A 61 18.08 1.20 18.52
CA SER A 61 17.41 0.74 17.30
C SER A 61 17.07 -0.75 17.33
N GLN A 62 18.00 -1.61 17.72
CA GLN A 62 17.81 -3.06 17.76
C GLN A 62 16.74 -3.47 18.77
N GLN A 63 16.73 -2.82 19.94
CA GLN A 63 15.77 -3.12 21.01
C GLN A 63 14.37 -2.59 20.68
N VAL A 64 14.31 -1.41 20.06
CA VAL A 64 13.07 -0.76 19.66
C VAL A 64 12.43 -1.47 18.46
N SER A 65 13.22 -1.96 17.50
CA SER A 65 12.72 -2.63 16.30
C SER A 65 11.78 -3.79 16.61
N ALA A 66 12.15 -4.68 17.53
CA ALA A 66 11.28 -5.80 17.94
C ALA A 66 9.95 -5.32 18.57
N ARG A 67 9.99 -4.22 19.33
CA ARG A 67 8.80 -3.64 19.98
C ARG A 67 7.89 -2.93 18.98
N VAL A 68 8.49 -2.27 17.98
CA VAL A 68 7.78 -1.66 16.86
C VAL A 68 7.08 -2.73 16.01
N GLN A 69 7.74 -3.87 15.76
CA GLN A 69 7.10 -5.01 15.08
C GLN A 69 5.90 -5.54 15.86
N ALA A 70 6.01 -5.66 17.18
CA ALA A 70 4.88 -6.05 18.04
C ALA A 70 3.73 -5.01 17.99
N LEU A 71 4.05 -3.72 17.99
CA LEU A 71 3.06 -2.65 17.82
C LEU A 71 2.34 -2.75 16.47
N PHE A 72 3.08 -2.93 15.37
CA PHE A 72 2.47 -3.06 14.05
C PHE A 72 1.58 -4.31 13.96
N ALA A 73 2.01 -5.43 14.53
CA ALA A 73 1.20 -6.65 14.62
C ALA A 73 -0.09 -6.43 15.44
N ASP A 74 0.00 -5.78 16.61
CA ASP A 74 -1.16 -5.45 17.47
C ASP A 74 -2.18 -4.55 16.74
N ARG A 75 -1.70 -3.68 15.85
CA ARG A 75 -2.54 -2.77 15.05
C ARG A 75 -2.91 -3.31 13.68
N GLY A 76 -2.38 -4.48 13.31
CA GLY A 76 -2.55 -5.08 11.98
C GLY A 76 -2.02 -4.22 10.83
N LEU A 77 -1.02 -3.38 11.12
CA LEU A 77 -0.37 -2.50 10.16
C LEU A 77 0.83 -3.22 9.53
N ASP A 78 1.12 -2.90 8.27
CA ASP A 78 2.29 -3.41 7.55
C ASP A 78 3.43 -2.37 7.58
N PRO A 79 4.58 -2.70 8.19
CA PRO A 79 5.74 -1.81 8.27
C PRO A 79 6.42 -1.55 6.92
N ALA A 80 6.15 -2.34 5.87
CA ALA A 80 6.77 -2.12 4.57
C ALA A 80 6.08 -1.00 3.75
N TYR A 81 4.96 -0.44 4.23
CA TYR A 81 4.13 0.50 3.48
C TYR A 81 3.68 1.71 4.31
N PRO A 82 4.58 2.64 4.63
CA PRO A 82 4.21 3.86 5.34
C PRO A 82 3.18 4.69 4.56
N LEU A 83 2.34 5.44 5.30
CA LEU A 83 1.38 6.37 4.70
C LEU A 83 2.07 7.64 4.19
N TYR A 84 3.17 8.02 4.84
CA TYR A 84 4.05 9.10 4.45
C TYR A 84 5.47 8.57 4.24
N SER A 85 6.07 8.90 3.11
CA SER A 85 7.49 8.67 2.86
C SER A 85 8.09 9.94 2.25
N ARG A 86 9.23 10.36 2.79
CA ARG A 86 10.01 11.49 2.31
C ARG A 86 10.79 11.01 1.08
N ILE A 87 10.45 11.57 -0.08
CA ILE A 87 11.18 11.31 -1.32
C ILE A 87 12.16 12.48 -1.52
N GLU A 88 13.46 12.20 -1.47
CA GLU A 88 14.48 13.20 -1.81
C GLU A 88 14.38 13.59 -3.29
N GLY A 89 14.48 14.88 -3.60
CA GLY A 89 14.59 15.38 -4.97
C GLY A 89 13.30 15.46 -5.79
N HIS A 90 12.18 14.92 -5.31
CA HIS A 90 10.87 15.14 -5.93
C HIS A 90 9.89 15.72 -4.91
N ARG A 91 9.45 16.96 -5.15
CA ARG A 91 8.14 17.39 -4.66
C ARG A 91 7.13 16.50 -5.39
N VAL A 92 6.90 15.30 -4.88
CA VAL A 92 5.64 14.61 -5.15
C VAL A 92 4.62 15.46 -4.43
N ILE A 93 4.13 16.46 -5.14
CA ILE A 93 2.94 17.17 -4.74
C ILE A 93 1.87 16.07 -4.77
N ARG A 94 1.60 15.45 -3.63
CA ARG A 94 0.34 14.72 -3.41
C ARG A 94 -0.74 15.80 -3.34
N THR A 95 -1.03 16.42 -4.47
CA THR A 95 -2.08 17.44 -4.65
C THR A 95 -3.47 16.82 -4.69
N GLY A 96 -3.55 15.50 -4.67
CA GLY A 96 -4.80 14.77 -4.62
C GLY A 96 -5.21 14.44 -3.19
N TYR A 97 -6.51 14.52 -2.94
CA TYR A 97 -7.20 13.89 -1.80
C TYR A 97 -7.09 12.34 -1.81
N ALA A 98 -6.40 11.77 -2.79
CA ALA A 98 -6.28 10.34 -3.07
C ALA A 98 -4.82 9.91 -3.14
N PHE A 99 -4.51 8.77 -2.56
CA PHE A 99 -3.20 8.13 -2.66
C PHE A 99 -3.35 6.61 -2.61
N GLU A 100 -2.36 5.90 -3.14
CA GLU A 100 -2.33 4.44 -3.08
C GLU A 100 -1.75 3.97 -1.76
N THR A 101 -2.42 3.01 -1.12
CA THR A 101 -1.95 2.34 0.09
C THR A 101 -2.34 0.87 0.08
N ARG A 102 -1.71 0.07 0.93
CA ARG A 102 -2.08 -1.33 1.12
C ARG A 102 -3.35 -1.45 1.95
N ALA A 103 -4.15 -2.47 1.68
CA ALA A 103 -5.34 -2.79 2.45
C ALA A 103 -5.06 -2.92 3.96
N ALA A 104 -3.88 -3.43 4.34
CA ALA A 104 -3.45 -3.55 5.74
C ALA A 104 -3.34 -2.21 6.48
N ASN A 105 -3.06 -1.13 5.76
CA ASN A 105 -2.85 0.23 6.30
C ASN A 105 -4.04 1.16 6.02
N LEU A 106 -5.19 0.60 5.63
CA LEU A 106 -6.44 1.33 5.55
C LEU A 106 -6.99 1.62 6.95
N ILE A 107 -7.48 2.85 7.15
CA ILE A 107 -7.99 3.31 8.45
C ILE A 107 -9.48 3.67 8.30
N PRO A 108 -10.39 2.76 8.69
CA PRO A 108 -11.82 3.04 8.71
C PRO A 108 -12.15 4.31 9.50
N GLY A 109 -13.09 5.11 9.00
CA GLY A 109 -13.51 6.37 9.63
C GLY A 109 -12.63 7.58 9.33
N LEU A 110 -11.39 7.38 8.87
CA LEU A 110 -10.50 8.46 8.42
C LEU A 110 -10.33 8.47 6.89
N MET A 111 -10.40 7.29 6.27
CA MET A 111 -10.21 7.12 4.83
C MET A 111 -11.52 6.70 4.17
N GLU A 112 -11.60 6.99 2.88
CA GLU A 112 -12.63 6.49 1.97
C GLU A 112 -11.94 5.74 0.83
N ILE A 113 -12.65 4.81 0.20
CA ILE A 113 -12.17 4.10 -0.99
C ILE A 113 -13.01 4.51 -2.20
N PRO A 114 -12.39 4.60 -3.39
CA PRO A 114 -13.13 4.87 -4.61
C PRO A 114 -13.90 3.61 -5.04
N THR A 115 -15.22 3.73 -5.16
CA THR A 115 -16.13 2.67 -5.61
C THR A 115 -16.81 3.03 -6.93
N LEU A 116 -17.25 2.01 -7.65
CA LEU A 116 -18.07 2.10 -8.85
C LEU A 116 -19.29 1.19 -8.67
N PRO A 117 -20.52 1.73 -8.68
CA PRO A 117 -21.73 0.93 -8.48
C PRO A 117 -21.99 0.00 -9.67
N ASP A 118 -21.99 -1.32 -9.39
CA ASP A 118 -22.37 -2.49 -10.19
C ASP A 118 -21.75 -2.70 -11.61
N PRO A 119 -21.23 -3.90 -11.94
CA PRO A 119 -20.71 -4.23 -13.28
C PRO A 119 -21.75 -4.36 -14.40
N GLN A 120 -23.06 -4.32 -14.14
CA GLN A 120 -24.09 -4.53 -15.17
C GLN A 120 -24.32 -3.34 -16.13
N TYR A 121 -23.66 -2.21 -15.92
CA TYR A 121 -23.97 -0.97 -16.65
C TYR A 121 -23.19 -0.84 -17.96
N GLN A 122 -23.86 -1.20 -19.06
CA GLN A 122 -23.41 -0.93 -20.42
C GLN A 122 -23.55 0.55 -20.75
N GLY A 123 -22.41 1.23 -20.90
CA GLY A 123 -22.33 2.52 -21.58
C GLY A 123 -22.48 3.73 -20.66
N HIS A 124 -21.34 4.25 -20.20
CA HIS A 124 -20.92 5.66 -20.11
C HIS A 124 -19.78 5.77 -19.08
N ARG A 125 -18.89 6.77 -19.23
CA ARG A 125 -17.78 7.00 -18.29
C ARG A 125 -18.35 7.53 -16.96
N HIS A 126 -18.47 6.68 -15.95
CA HIS A 126 -18.87 7.10 -14.62
C HIS A 126 -17.67 7.59 -13.81
N LYS A 127 -17.89 8.65 -13.04
CA LYS A 127 -16.91 9.14 -12.06
C LYS A 127 -16.98 8.25 -10.81
N PRO A 128 -15.83 7.84 -10.23
CA PRO A 128 -15.82 7.13 -8.97
C PRO A 128 -16.48 7.93 -7.85
N THR A 129 -17.16 7.23 -6.95
CA THR A 129 -17.67 7.76 -5.69
C THR A 129 -16.72 7.37 -4.56
N TRP A 130 -16.45 8.28 -3.63
CA TRP A 130 -15.69 7.95 -2.44
C TRP A 130 -16.64 7.46 -1.36
N GLU A 131 -16.43 6.24 -0.88
CA GLU A 131 -17.30 5.61 0.09
C GLU A 131 -16.51 5.16 1.33
N PRO A 132 -17.14 5.25 2.52
CA PRO A 132 -16.55 4.69 3.73
C PRO A 132 -16.52 3.16 3.64
N PHE A 133 -15.60 2.56 4.38
CA PHE A 133 -15.42 1.11 4.40
C PHE A 133 -15.21 0.60 5.83
N SER A 134 -15.34 -0.72 5.97
CA SER A 134 -14.95 -1.45 7.17
C SER A 134 -13.84 -2.44 6.84
N VAL A 135 -13.01 -2.79 7.83
CA VAL A 135 -11.92 -3.74 7.67
C VAL A 135 -12.12 -4.88 8.65
N ALA A 136 -12.14 -6.10 8.12
CA ALA A 136 -12.01 -7.33 8.89
C ALA A 136 -10.72 -8.04 8.48
N ARG A 137 -10.11 -8.77 9.42
CA ARG A 137 -8.92 -9.58 9.17
C ARG A 137 -9.22 -11.01 9.53
N GLU A 138 -9.07 -11.90 8.56
CA GLU A 138 -9.29 -13.32 8.72
C GLU A 138 -8.09 -14.08 8.19
N HIS A 139 -7.72 -15.17 8.86
CA HIS A 139 -6.70 -16.06 8.32
C HIS A 139 -7.29 -16.81 7.13
N TYR A 140 -6.69 -16.63 5.95
CA TYR A 140 -7.09 -17.32 4.74
C TYR A 140 -5.98 -18.25 4.27
N ARG A 141 -6.34 -19.50 3.98
CA ARG A 141 -5.46 -20.50 3.37
C ARG A 141 -6.14 -21.05 2.12
N GLY A 142 -5.65 -20.64 0.96
CA GLY A 142 -6.18 -21.06 -0.33
C GLY A 142 -5.50 -20.32 -1.47
N GLN A 143 -5.91 -20.61 -2.70
CA GLN A 143 -5.44 -19.88 -3.87
C GLN A 143 -6.03 -18.45 -3.85
N VAL A 144 -5.21 -17.49 -4.25
CA VAL A 144 -5.56 -16.08 -4.41
C VAL A 144 -5.16 -15.65 -5.81
N TYR A 145 -6.05 -14.94 -6.48
CA TYR A 145 -5.86 -14.48 -7.85
C TYR A 145 -5.69 -12.97 -7.87
N SER A 146 -4.93 -12.45 -8.82
CA SER A 146 -4.80 -11.02 -9.10
C SER A 146 -4.85 -10.79 -10.59
N LEU A 147 -5.36 -9.63 -10.99
CA LEU A 147 -5.29 -9.15 -12.36
C LEU A 147 -4.11 -8.20 -12.53
N ASN A 148 -3.48 -8.25 -13.70
CA ASN A 148 -2.52 -7.26 -14.14
C ASN A 148 -3.13 -6.48 -15.31
N VAL A 149 -3.80 -5.37 -15.02
CA VAL A 149 -4.49 -4.53 -16.02
C VAL A 149 -3.60 -3.36 -16.44
N LEU A 150 -3.32 -3.25 -17.74
CA LEU A 150 -2.61 -2.12 -18.35
C LEU A 150 -3.59 -1.13 -19.01
N PRO A 151 -3.24 0.16 -19.17
CA PRO A 151 -1.96 0.78 -18.79
C PRO A 151 -1.93 1.35 -17.37
N HIS A 152 -3.09 1.53 -16.73
CA HIS A 152 -3.18 2.30 -15.47
C HIS A 152 -2.92 1.47 -14.21
N GLY A 153 -3.06 0.14 -14.29
CA GLY A 153 -2.81 -0.70 -13.13
C GLY A 153 -3.98 -0.83 -12.16
N HIS A 154 -5.21 -0.48 -12.54
CA HIS A 154 -6.38 -0.58 -11.66
C HIS A 154 -7.53 -1.36 -12.31
N TYR A 155 -8.31 -2.05 -11.49
CA TYR A 155 -9.53 -2.74 -11.89
C TYR A 155 -10.60 -2.66 -10.79
N VAL A 156 -11.84 -3.00 -11.11
CA VAL A 156 -12.95 -3.01 -10.15
C VAL A 156 -13.12 -4.43 -9.61
N SER A 157 -13.15 -4.57 -8.28
CA SER A 157 -13.42 -5.83 -7.59
C SER A 157 -14.39 -5.58 -6.44
N GLY A 158 -15.51 -6.32 -6.42
CA GLY A 158 -16.55 -6.13 -5.39
C GLY A 158 -17.09 -4.70 -5.31
N GLY A 159 -17.08 -3.96 -6.42
CA GLY A 159 -17.46 -2.54 -6.49
C GLY A 159 -16.35 -1.54 -6.09
N ALA A 160 -15.23 -1.99 -5.52
CA ALA A 160 -14.10 -1.11 -5.18
C ALA A 160 -13.06 -1.05 -6.33
N ILE A 161 -12.48 0.12 -6.57
CA ILE A 161 -11.33 0.27 -7.47
C ILE A 161 -10.08 -0.15 -6.70
N VAL A 162 -9.43 -1.21 -7.19
CA VAL A 162 -8.23 -1.79 -6.62
C VAL A 162 -7.07 -1.67 -7.61
N HIS A 163 -5.86 -1.43 -7.10
CA HIS A 163 -4.64 -1.49 -7.90
C HIS A 163 -4.24 -2.95 -8.14
N ASN A 164 -3.53 -3.22 -9.24
CA ASN A 164 -2.91 -4.50 -9.52
C ASN A 164 -2.09 -4.90 -8.30
N SER A 165 -2.25 -6.12 -7.83
CA SER A 165 -1.39 -6.62 -6.76
C SER A 165 -0.05 -7.05 -7.35
N VAL A 166 0.69 -6.11 -7.95
CA VAL A 166 2.08 -6.33 -8.33
C VAL A 166 2.90 -6.06 -7.08
N LYS A 167 3.11 -7.08 -6.23
CA LYS A 167 4.42 -7.28 -5.60
C LYS A 167 4.68 -8.76 -5.36
N GLY A 168 5.43 -9.35 -6.30
CA GLY A 168 6.80 -9.77 -5.99
C GLY A 168 7.00 -11.11 -5.30
N MET A 169 6.01 -12.00 -5.26
CA MET A 169 6.22 -13.38 -4.81
C MET A 169 5.95 -14.34 -5.97
N GLU A 170 6.72 -15.42 -6.02
CA GLU A 170 6.43 -16.57 -6.87
C GLU A 170 5.17 -17.28 -6.36
N ALA A 171 4.38 -17.86 -7.26
CA ALA A 171 3.25 -18.72 -6.95
C ALA A 171 3.57 -20.15 -7.36
N ASP A 172 3.08 -21.15 -6.61
CA ASP A 172 3.25 -22.55 -6.99
C ASP A 172 2.67 -22.82 -8.38
N TYR A 173 1.48 -22.28 -8.66
CA TYR A 173 0.87 -22.31 -9.98
C TYR A 173 0.44 -20.91 -10.41
N VAL A 174 0.68 -20.57 -11.67
CA VAL A 174 0.18 -19.34 -12.29
C VAL A 174 -0.74 -19.74 -13.45
N ALA A 175 -1.96 -19.21 -13.46
CA ALA A 175 -2.87 -19.35 -14.59
C ALA A 175 -2.78 -18.10 -15.47
N VAL A 176 -2.66 -18.33 -16.77
CA VAL A 176 -2.49 -17.32 -17.80
C VAL A 176 -3.67 -17.40 -18.74
N CYS A 177 -4.50 -16.37 -18.74
CA CYS A 177 -5.60 -16.23 -19.69
C CYS A 177 -5.11 -15.39 -20.88
N PRO A 178 -4.96 -15.98 -22.08
CA PRO A 178 -4.46 -15.27 -23.26
C PRO A 178 -5.46 -14.25 -23.82
N ASP A 179 -6.74 -14.32 -23.44
CA ASP A 179 -7.75 -13.38 -23.90
C ASP A 179 -7.44 -11.96 -23.42
N MET A 180 -7.28 -11.07 -24.40
CA MET A 180 -7.02 -9.66 -24.21
C MET A 180 -8.29 -8.85 -24.47
N SER A 181 -8.43 -7.71 -23.79
CA SER A 181 -9.40 -6.71 -24.22
C SER A 181 -9.02 -6.19 -25.62
N LYS A 182 -10.01 -5.80 -26.43
CA LYS A 182 -9.76 -5.19 -27.76
C LYS A 182 -8.76 -4.03 -27.71
N LYS A 183 -8.77 -3.24 -26.63
CA LYS A 183 -7.82 -2.14 -26.43
C LYS A 183 -6.40 -2.65 -26.21
N THR A 184 -6.24 -3.68 -25.38
CA THR A 184 -4.95 -4.35 -25.12
C THR A 184 -4.42 -5.00 -26.39
N TRP A 185 -5.26 -5.66 -27.18
CA TRP A 185 -4.87 -6.23 -28.47
C TRP A 185 -4.39 -5.17 -29.47
N LEU A 186 -5.07 -4.02 -29.55
CA LEU A 186 -4.62 -2.89 -30.37
C LEU A 186 -3.30 -2.28 -29.86
N SER A 187 -3.10 -2.25 -28.53
CA SER A 187 -1.82 -1.85 -27.94
C SER A 187 -0.71 -2.84 -28.25
N TRP A 188 -0.98 -4.16 -28.15
CA TRP A 188 -0.06 -5.24 -28.50
C TRP A 188 0.44 -5.10 -29.94
N GLN A 189 -0.45 -4.80 -30.87
CA GLN A 189 -0.08 -4.56 -32.28
C GLN A 189 0.87 -3.37 -32.47
N ARG A 190 0.81 -2.37 -31.58
CA ARG A 190 1.63 -1.16 -31.65
C ARG A 190 2.95 -1.29 -30.88
N LEU A 191 2.91 -1.90 -29.71
CA LEU A 191 4.00 -2.03 -28.74
C LEU A 191 4.04 -3.47 -28.19
N PRO A 192 4.42 -4.45 -29.02
CA PRO A 192 4.32 -5.86 -28.65
C PRO A 192 5.22 -6.23 -27.47
N ASP A 193 6.34 -5.53 -27.27
CA ASP A 193 7.31 -5.88 -26.23
C ASP A 193 6.84 -5.49 -24.81
N GLU A 194 6.01 -4.45 -24.68
CA GLU A 194 5.43 -4.06 -23.38
C GLU A 194 4.45 -5.11 -22.89
N GLU A 195 3.60 -5.60 -23.78
CA GLU A 195 2.60 -6.60 -23.44
C GLU A 195 3.22 -8.01 -23.33
N LYS A 196 4.25 -8.35 -24.12
CA LYS A 196 5.07 -9.58 -23.94
C LYS A 196 5.64 -9.69 -22.53
N ARG A 197 6.05 -8.56 -21.94
CA ARG A 197 6.60 -8.53 -20.58
C ARG A 197 5.60 -9.04 -19.55
N VAL A 198 4.29 -8.82 -19.76
CA VAL A 198 3.24 -9.30 -18.84
C VAL A 198 3.20 -10.83 -18.82
N TRP A 199 3.22 -11.46 -19.99
CA TRP A 199 3.25 -12.93 -20.10
C TRP A 199 4.56 -13.50 -19.59
N TYR A 200 5.68 -12.85 -19.88
CA TYR A 200 6.99 -13.24 -19.36
C TYR A 200 7.03 -13.19 -17.83
N VAL A 201 6.49 -12.12 -17.23
CA VAL A 201 6.38 -12.04 -15.77
C VAL A 201 5.46 -13.13 -15.23
N ALA A 202 4.30 -13.39 -15.85
CA ALA A 202 3.43 -14.47 -15.40
C ALA A 202 4.13 -15.84 -15.43
N ALA A 203 4.83 -16.15 -16.53
CA ALA A 203 5.59 -17.39 -16.69
C ALA A 203 6.73 -17.51 -15.66
N THR A 204 7.50 -16.44 -15.46
CA THR A 204 8.65 -16.44 -14.53
C THR A 204 8.25 -16.42 -13.06
N ARG A 205 6.96 -16.26 -12.73
CA ARG A 205 6.46 -16.34 -11.35
C ARG A 205 5.91 -17.70 -10.96
N ALA A 206 5.78 -18.65 -11.91
CA ALA A 206 5.33 -20.00 -11.63
C ALA A 206 6.49 -20.89 -11.12
N ARG A 207 6.35 -21.51 -9.95
CA ARG A 207 7.34 -22.44 -9.38
C ARG A 207 7.12 -23.90 -9.80
N GLN A 208 5.88 -24.36 -9.76
CA GLN A 208 5.52 -25.76 -9.98
C GLN A 208 4.82 -25.95 -11.34
N GLY A 209 3.99 -25.00 -11.78
CA GLY A 209 3.36 -25.10 -13.09
C GLY A 209 2.72 -23.82 -13.61
N LEU A 210 2.76 -23.65 -14.93
CA LEU A 210 2.05 -22.61 -15.66
C LEU A 210 0.83 -23.22 -16.34
N LEU A 211 -0.37 -22.74 -16.01
CA LEU A 211 -1.62 -23.16 -16.62
C LEU A 211 -1.99 -22.15 -17.71
N LEU A 212 -2.06 -22.59 -18.96
CA LEU A 212 -2.57 -21.75 -20.05
C LEU A 212 -4.05 -22.06 -20.23
N ILE A 213 -4.89 -21.05 -20.03
CA ILE A 213 -6.32 -21.15 -20.28
C ILE A 213 -6.54 -21.06 -21.79
N HIS A 214 -7.41 -21.90 -22.35
CA HIS A 214 -7.75 -21.80 -23.77
C HIS A 214 -8.48 -20.48 -24.04
N PRO A 215 -8.07 -19.72 -25.08
CA PRO A 215 -8.76 -18.50 -25.44
C PRO A 215 -10.18 -18.81 -25.90
N GLU A 216 -11.13 -18.01 -25.43
CA GLU A 216 -12.52 -18.05 -25.89
C GLU A 216 -12.84 -16.91 -26.87
N SER A 217 -11.95 -15.92 -26.99
CA SER A 217 -12.12 -14.76 -27.86
C SER A 217 -11.18 -14.76 -29.07
N GLU A 218 -11.50 -13.93 -30.07
CA GLU A 218 -10.63 -13.67 -31.23
C GLU A 218 -9.45 -12.74 -30.89
N TYR A 219 -9.40 -12.18 -29.67
CA TYR A 219 -8.40 -11.21 -29.24
C TYR A 219 -7.40 -11.89 -28.31
N CYS A 220 -6.44 -12.62 -28.88
CA CYS A 220 -5.33 -13.25 -28.18
C CYS A 220 -3.98 -12.83 -28.77
#